data_AF-I7C3S3-F1
#
_entry.id   AF-I7C3S3-F1
#
_cell.length_a   1.000
_cell.length_b   1.000
_cell.length_c   1.000
_cell.angle_alpha   90.00
_cell.angle_beta   90.00
_cell.angle_gamma   90.00
#
_symmetry.space_group_name_H-M   'P 1'
#
loop_
_entity.id
_entity.type
_entity.pdbx_description
1 polymer ?
#
loop_
_entity_poly.entity_id
_entity_poly.type
_entity_poly.pdbx_seq_one_letter_code
_entity_poly.pdbx_strand_id
1 'polypeptide(L)'
;MLLPLLLAAAFTACDQKPSREDQILSQLPLQDAYTHNIERMSALLGRTHPQLSQATIQDVLRKHLTVEDQRRDLFRLYSEKNFSDAEFATIVAATQDPAKARALEDTEAGKRLSEKLTALMRETARDVNVQALVEQRMQEVEDELDALDKAGS
;
A
#
# COMPACT_ATOMS: atom_id res chain seq x y z
N MET A 1 7.02 -62.11 10.26
CA MET A 1 6.10 -61.50 9.26
C MET A 1 4.78 -61.27 10.00
N LEU A 2 4.07 -60.15 10.03
CA LEU A 2 3.99 -58.92 9.23
C LEU A 2 3.39 -57.81 10.16
N LEU A 3 3.95 -56.58 10.14
CA LEU A 3 3.16 -55.34 10.17
C LEU A 3 2.44 -55.27 8.80
N PRO A 4 1.27 -54.61 8.56
CA PRO A 4 0.96 -53.27 9.08
C PRO A 4 -0.56 -52.93 9.17
N LEU A 5 -0.88 -51.64 9.34
CA LEU A 5 -2.06 -50.88 8.86
C LEU A 5 -2.64 -50.05 10.03
N LEU A 6 -2.82 -48.74 9.95
CA LEU A 6 -2.51 -47.72 8.96
C LEU A 6 -2.66 -46.39 9.72
N LEU A 7 -1.56 -45.70 9.99
CA LEU A 7 -1.57 -44.27 10.22
C LEU A 7 -1.68 -43.61 8.84
N ALA A 8 -2.87 -43.15 8.49
CA ALA A 8 -3.07 -42.23 7.38
C ALA A 8 -4.15 -41.23 7.78
N ALA A 9 -3.81 -40.37 8.76
CA ALA A 9 -4.42 -39.06 8.83
C ALA A 9 -4.02 -38.33 7.54
N ALA A 10 -4.90 -38.38 6.55
CA ALA A 10 -4.81 -37.53 5.39
C ALA A 10 -4.93 -36.09 5.88
N PHE A 11 -3.79 -35.42 6.08
CA PHE A 11 -3.74 -33.98 5.99
C PHE A 11 -4.04 -33.64 4.52
N THR A 12 -5.32 -33.50 4.19
CA THR A 12 -5.72 -32.66 3.08
C THR A 12 -5.30 -31.25 3.48
N ALA A 13 -4.05 -30.90 3.20
CA ALA A 13 -3.67 -29.50 3.11
C ALA A 13 -4.62 -28.90 2.07
N CYS A 14 -5.56 -28.09 2.55
CA CYS A 14 -6.54 -27.42 1.71
C CYS A 14 -5.79 -26.68 0.61
N ASP A 15 -6.02 -27.05 -0.65
CA ASP A 15 -5.72 -26.27 -1.85
C ASP A 15 -6.62 -25.01 -1.88
N GLN A 16 -6.64 -24.24 -0.80
CA GLN A 16 -7.36 -22.99 -0.73
C GLN A 16 -6.47 -21.94 -1.39
N LYS A 17 -6.82 -21.57 -2.62
CA LYS A 17 -6.25 -20.40 -3.29
C LYS A 17 -6.26 -19.22 -2.30
N PRO A 18 -5.11 -18.56 -2.06
CA PRO A 18 -5.04 -17.45 -1.11
C PRO A 18 -6.05 -16.36 -1.50
N SER A 19 -6.64 -15.71 -0.50
CA SER A 19 -7.58 -14.61 -0.77
C SER A 19 -6.86 -13.47 -1.49
N ARG A 20 -7.61 -12.57 -2.16
CA ARG A 20 -7.01 -11.39 -2.77
C ARG A 20 -6.24 -10.54 -1.76
N GLU A 21 -6.75 -10.43 -0.54
CA GLU A 21 -6.10 -9.69 0.55
C GLU A 21 -4.76 -10.34 0.97
N ASP A 22 -4.73 -11.67 1.12
CA ASP A 22 -3.49 -12.40 1.43
C ASP A 22 -2.45 -12.23 0.32
N GLN A 23 -2.90 -12.26 -0.95
CA GLN A 23 -2.02 -12.04 -2.09
C GLN A 23 -1.47 -10.61 -2.09
N ILE A 24 -2.30 -9.60 -1.81
CA ILE A 24 -1.84 -8.20 -1.70
C ILE A 24 -0.76 -8.07 -0.62
N LEU A 25 -0.98 -8.66 0.57
CA LEU A 25 -0.04 -8.55 1.68
C LEU A 25 1.27 -9.28 1.43
N SER A 26 1.23 -10.41 0.72
CA SER A 26 2.41 -11.23 0.46
C SER A 26 3.19 -10.82 -0.79
N GLN A 27 2.55 -10.15 -1.75
CA GLN A 27 3.14 -9.93 -3.08
C GLN A 27 3.38 -8.47 -3.42
N LEU A 28 2.70 -7.52 -2.76
CA LEU A 28 2.95 -6.09 -2.95
C LEU A 28 3.83 -5.53 -1.83
N PRO A 29 4.79 -4.63 -2.14
CA PRO A 29 5.76 -4.10 -1.19
C PRO A 29 5.14 -3.00 -0.31
N LEU A 30 4.10 -3.32 0.47
CA LEU A 30 3.35 -2.36 1.29
C LEU A 30 4.26 -1.60 2.26
N GLN A 31 5.10 -2.32 3.01
CA GLN A 31 5.96 -1.71 4.02
C GLN A 31 7.01 -0.77 3.42
N ASP A 32 7.60 -1.15 2.28
CA ASP A 32 8.60 -0.33 1.60
C ASP A 32 7.95 0.92 0.99
N ALA A 33 6.78 0.76 0.36
CA ALA A 33 6.00 1.88 -0.17
C ALA A 33 5.57 2.86 0.93
N TYR A 34 5.15 2.34 2.09
CA TYR A 34 4.84 3.14 3.27
C TYR A 34 6.05 3.94 3.75
N THR A 35 7.16 3.25 3.96
CA THR A 35 8.41 3.84 4.45
C THR A 35 8.89 4.95 3.51
N HIS A 36 8.91 4.67 2.20
CA HIS A 36 9.29 5.64 1.19
C HIS A 36 8.36 6.87 1.15
N ASN A 37 7.06 6.67 1.36
CA ASN A 37 6.10 7.76 1.42
C ASN A 37 6.35 8.67 2.64
N ILE A 38 6.55 8.08 3.82
CA ILE A 38 6.89 8.80 5.06
C ILE A 38 8.19 9.60 4.91
N GLU A 39 9.22 8.99 4.32
CA GLU A 39 10.49 9.66 4.04
C GLU A 39 10.29 10.89 3.13
N ARG A 40 9.57 10.71 2.01
CA ARG A 40 9.29 11.80 1.07
C ARG A 40 8.49 12.92 1.72
N MET A 41 7.43 12.60 2.47
CA MET A 41 6.61 13.61 3.15
C MET A 41 7.42 14.34 4.23
N SER A 42 8.24 13.62 5.00
CA SER A 42 9.11 14.25 6.01
C SER A 42 10.10 15.25 5.40
N ALA A 43 10.65 14.94 4.22
CA ALA A 43 11.56 15.84 3.51
C ALA A 43 10.86 17.10 2.97
N LEU A 44 9.56 17.02 2.67
CA LEU A 44 8.76 18.17 2.26
C LEU A 44 8.42 19.06 3.46
N LEU A 45 7.93 18.46 4.55
CA LEU A 45 7.57 19.17 5.78
C LEU A 45 8.77 19.76 6.52
N GLY A 46 9.95 19.16 6.41
CA GLY A 46 11.18 19.76 6.96
C GLY A 46 11.53 21.13 6.37
N ARG A 47 10.92 21.52 5.24
CA ARG A 47 11.07 22.86 4.66
C ARG A 47 10.22 23.92 5.37
N THR A 48 9.09 23.51 5.95
CA THR A 48 8.17 24.39 6.69
C THR A 48 8.43 24.34 8.19
N HIS A 49 8.99 23.24 8.70
CA HIS A 49 9.40 23.05 10.10
C HIS A 49 10.92 22.88 10.24
N PRO A 50 11.73 23.91 9.93
CA PRO A 50 13.19 23.78 9.84
C PRO A 50 13.88 23.50 11.18
N GLN A 51 13.17 23.65 12.30
CA GLN A 51 13.72 23.42 13.65
C GLN A 51 13.52 21.99 14.12
N LEU A 52 12.63 21.22 13.47
CA LEU A 52 12.39 19.82 13.80
C LEU A 52 13.36 18.92 13.04
N SER A 53 13.84 17.89 13.73
CA SER A 53 14.62 16.84 13.07
C SER A 53 13.75 16.03 12.11
N GLN A 54 14.34 15.50 11.04
CA GLN A 54 13.60 14.63 10.11
C GLN A 54 12.97 13.42 10.83
N ALA A 55 13.67 12.84 11.82
CA ALA A 55 13.15 11.73 12.61
C ALA A 55 11.88 12.11 13.37
N THR A 56 11.85 13.30 13.99
CA THR A 56 10.68 13.83 14.68
C THR A 56 9.49 13.98 13.74
N ILE A 57 9.71 14.55 12.55
CA ILE A 57 8.64 14.72 11.55
C ILE A 57 8.11 13.35 11.08
N GLN A 58 9.01 12.38 10.85
CA GLN A 58 8.59 11.02 10.49
C GLN A 58 7.77 10.36 11.59
N ASP A 59 8.12 10.56 12.87
CA ASP A 59 7.36 9.99 13.98
C ASP A 59 5.96 10.59 14.08
N VAL A 60 5.80 11.89 13.87
CA VAL A 60 4.47 12.53 13.77
C VAL A 60 3.68 11.96 12.59
N LEU A 61 4.31 11.87 11.41
CA LEU A 61 3.66 11.27 10.24
C LEU A 61 3.20 9.84 10.50
N ARG A 62 4.00 9.02 11.19
CA ARG A 62 3.64 7.62 11.51
C ARG A 62 2.48 7.50 12.51
N LYS A 63 2.24 8.52 13.35
CA LYS A 63 1.08 8.53 14.26
C LYS A 63 -0.24 8.70 13.50
N HIS A 64 -0.25 9.54 12.46
CA HIS A 64 -1.48 9.97 11.78
C HIS A 64 -1.68 9.30 10.41
N LEU A 65 -0.60 8.91 9.75
CA LEU A 65 -0.58 8.20 8.47
C LEU A 65 -0.08 6.78 8.72
N THR A 66 -1.00 5.85 8.99
CA THR A 66 -0.64 4.50 9.42
C THR A 66 -0.48 3.55 8.23
N VAL A 67 0.37 2.54 8.39
CA VAL A 67 0.50 1.44 7.42
C VAL A 67 -0.82 0.68 7.22
N GLU A 68 -1.67 0.65 8.26
CA GLU A 68 -2.99 0.02 8.24
C GLU A 68 -3.95 0.75 7.29
N ASP A 69 -3.87 2.08 7.23
CA ASP A 69 -4.67 2.84 6.27
C ASP A 69 -4.24 2.57 4.83
N GLN A 70 -2.93 2.53 4.60
CA GLN A 70 -2.40 2.17 3.29
C GLN A 70 -2.79 0.75 2.90
N ARG A 71 -2.82 -0.20 3.87
CA ARG A 71 -3.33 -1.56 3.64
C ARG A 71 -4.78 -1.53 3.17
N ARG A 72 -5.66 -0.80 3.86
CA ARG A 72 -7.08 -0.67 3.49
C ARG A 72 -7.24 -0.07 2.09
N ASP A 73 -6.44 0.92 1.74
CA ASP A 73 -6.46 1.53 0.41
C ASP A 73 -6.00 0.56 -0.68
N LEU A 74 -4.96 -0.23 -0.44
CA LEU A 74 -4.53 -1.28 -1.37
C LEU A 74 -5.60 -2.36 -1.55
N PHE A 75 -6.26 -2.78 -0.47
CA PHE A 75 -7.33 -3.78 -0.52
C PHE A 75 -8.49 -3.28 -1.37
N ARG A 76 -8.90 -2.02 -1.19
CA ARG A 76 -9.94 -1.40 -2.00
C ARG A 76 -9.52 -1.29 -3.46
N LEU A 77 -8.32 -0.76 -3.72
CA LEU A 77 -7.80 -0.51 -5.06
C LEU A 77 -7.66 -1.80 -5.87
N TYR A 78 -7.00 -2.81 -5.30
CA TYR A 78 -6.70 -4.07 -5.95
C TYR A 78 -7.74 -5.18 -5.71
N SER A 79 -8.94 -4.82 -5.26
CA SER A 79 -10.06 -5.74 -5.06
C SER A 79 -10.49 -6.44 -6.36
N GLU A 80 -11.20 -7.56 -6.23
CA GLU A 80 -11.78 -8.29 -7.37
C GLU A 80 -12.83 -7.47 -8.14
N LYS A 81 -13.47 -6.49 -7.48
CA LYS A 81 -14.37 -5.53 -8.13
C LYS A 81 -13.62 -4.68 -9.17
N ASN A 82 -12.37 -4.32 -8.87
CA ASN A 82 -11.57 -3.46 -9.71
C ASN A 82 -10.72 -4.25 -10.68
N PHE A 83 -10.11 -5.37 -10.27
CA PHE A 83 -9.19 -6.13 -11.11
C PHE A 83 -9.48 -7.64 -11.04
N SER A 84 -9.68 -8.22 -12.22
CA SER A 84 -9.69 -9.68 -12.38
C SER A 84 -8.38 -10.30 -11.90
N ASP A 85 -8.40 -11.61 -11.65
CA ASP A 85 -7.19 -12.33 -11.22
C ASP A 85 -6.05 -12.26 -12.22
N ALA A 86 -6.35 -12.27 -13.53
CA ALA A 86 -5.34 -12.16 -14.57
C ALA A 86 -4.71 -10.76 -14.61
N GLU A 87 -5.53 -9.71 -14.46
CA GLU A 87 -5.02 -8.33 -14.36
C GLU A 87 -4.16 -8.18 -13.10
N PHE A 88 -4.61 -8.67 -11.95
CA PHE A 88 -3.86 -8.56 -10.70
C PHE A 88 -2.54 -9.33 -10.74
N ALA A 89 -2.52 -10.54 -11.31
CA ALA A 89 -1.28 -11.28 -11.52
C ALA A 89 -0.29 -10.52 -12.41
N THR A 90 -0.80 -9.79 -13.42
CA THR A 90 0.03 -8.93 -14.28
C THR A 90 0.59 -7.74 -13.49
N ILE A 91 -0.22 -7.11 -12.64
CA ILE A 91 0.21 -6.03 -11.75
C ILE A 91 1.32 -6.52 -10.83
N VAL A 92 1.10 -7.63 -10.10
CA VAL A 92 2.09 -8.22 -9.21
C VAL A 92 3.40 -8.49 -9.95
N ALA A 93 3.31 -9.16 -11.11
CA ALA A 93 4.49 -9.51 -11.89
C ALA A 93 5.29 -8.26 -12.31
N ALA A 94 4.62 -7.18 -12.68
CA ALA A 94 5.25 -5.91 -13.01
C ALA A 94 5.82 -5.19 -11.76
N THR A 95 5.14 -5.26 -10.61
CA THR A 95 5.61 -4.66 -9.36
C THR A 95 6.89 -5.33 -8.84
N GLN A 96 7.01 -6.65 -9.02
CA GLN A 96 8.16 -7.42 -8.50
C GLN A 96 9.37 -7.44 -9.45
N ASP A 97 9.17 -7.16 -10.74
CA ASP A 97 10.20 -7.28 -11.76
C ASP A 97 10.19 -6.05 -12.69
N PRO A 98 11.18 -5.14 -12.55
CA PRO A 98 11.30 -3.95 -13.40
C PRO A 98 11.40 -4.26 -14.91
N ALA A 99 11.96 -5.42 -15.29
CA ALA A 99 12.03 -5.80 -16.70
C ALA A 99 10.64 -6.16 -17.24
N LYS A 100 9.80 -6.83 -16.43
CA LYS A 100 8.39 -7.08 -16.76
C LYS A 100 7.57 -5.80 -16.79
N ALA A 101 7.80 -4.87 -15.87
CA ALA A 101 7.16 -3.56 -15.91
C ALA A 101 7.42 -2.82 -17.24
N ARG A 102 8.69 -2.76 -17.65
CA ARG A 102 9.08 -2.15 -18.94
C ARG A 102 8.49 -2.89 -20.14
N ALA A 103 8.53 -4.22 -20.13
CA ALA A 103 7.94 -5.01 -21.21
C ALA A 103 6.42 -4.81 -21.33
N LEU A 104 5.73 -4.57 -20.22
CA LEU A 104 4.29 -4.34 -20.19
C LEU A 104 3.92 -2.96 -20.72
N GLU A 105 4.71 -1.93 -20.44
CA GLU A 105 4.46 -0.52 -20.77
C GLU A 105 4.15 -0.29 -22.25
N ASP A 106 4.85 -0.99 -23.14
CA ASP A 106 4.71 -0.85 -24.60
C ASP A 106 3.54 -1.67 -25.19
N THR A 107 2.83 -2.45 -24.38
CA THR A 107 1.73 -3.30 -24.84
C THR A 107 0.38 -2.61 -24.69
N GLU A 108 -0.58 -2.95 -25.57
CA GLU A 108 -1.97 -2.47 -25.43
C GLU A 108 -2.62 -2.93 -24.12
N ALA A 109 -2.26 -4.12 -23.62
CA ALA A 109 -2.72 -4.59 -22.32
C ALA A 109 -2.18 -3.72 -21.17
N GLY A 110 -0.89 -3.37 -21.21
CA GLY A 110 -0.25 -2.49 -20.23
C GLY A 110 -0.82 -1.08 -20.23
N LYS A 111 -1.06 -0.50 -21.41
CA LYS A 111 -1.72 0.81 -21.53
C LYS A 111 -3.11 0.80 -20.91
N ARG A 112 -3.95 -0.18 -21.25
CA ARG A 112 -5.30 -0.32 -20.65
C ARG A 112 -5.25 -0.50 -19.14
N LEU A 113 -4.30 -1.27 -18.64
CA LEU A 113 -4.12 -1.48 -17.21
C LEU A 113 -3.70 -0.20 -16.50
N SER A 114 -2.77 0.57 -17.09
CA SER A 114 -2.32 1.86 -16.59
C SER A 114 -3.44 2.91 -16.59
N GLU A 115 -4.22 2.98 -17.66
CA GLU A 115 -5.40 3.86 -17.78
C GLU A 115 -6.44 3.54 -16.70
N LYS A 116 -6.71 2.25 -16.49
CA LYS A 116 -7.63 1.76 -15.46
C LYS A 116 -7.15 2.11 -14.06
N LEU A 117 -5.88 1.85 -13.75
CA LEU A 117 -5.28 2.23 -12.47
C LEU A 117 -5.38 3.74 -12.24
N THR A 118 -5.05 4.54 -13.24
CA THR A 118 -5.12 6.01 -13.19
C THR A 118 -6.56 6.50 -13.03
N ALA A 119 -7.54 5.85 -13.65
CA ALA A 119 -8.95 6.18 -13.48
C ALA A 119 -9.42 5.91 -12.03
N LEU A 120 -9.07 4.76 -11.46
CA LEU A 120 -9.41 4.40 -10.07
C LEU A 120 -8.73 5.33 -9.05
N MET A 121 -7.48 5.71 -9.29
CA MET A 121 -6.79 6.71 -8.46
C MET A 121 -7.48 8.08 -8.53
N ARG A 122 -7.91 8.52 -9.73
CA ARG A 122 -8.66 9.78 -9.88
C ARG A 122 -10.04 9.73 -9.25
N GLU A 123 -10.72 8.59 -9.31
CA GLU A 123 -12.00 8.39 -8.62
C GLU A 123 -11.82 8.50 -7.12
N THR A 124 -10.81 7.82 -6.57
CA THR A 124 -10.45 7.92 -5.15
C THR A 124 -10.13 9.35 -4.74
N ALA A 125 -9.33 10.06 -5.53
CA ALA A 125 -8.97 11.45 -5.25
C ALA A 125 -10.16 12.42 -5.32
N ARG A 126 -11.28 12.03 -5.93
CA ARG A 126 -12.53 12.80 -6.02
C ARG A 126 -13.58 12.38 -4.99
N ASP A 127 -13.33 11.30 -4.23
CA ASP A 127 -14.22 10.86 -3.17
C ASP A 127 -14.15 11.84 -2.00
N VAL A 128 -15.28 12.47 -1.70
CA VAL A 128 -15.39 13.50 -0.66
C VAL A 128 -15.03 12.99 0.74
N ASN A 129 -15.29 11.70 1.03
CA ASN A 129 -14.95 11.12 2.33
C ASN A 129 -13.44 10.87 2.42
N VAL A 130 -12.82 10.45 1.33
CA VAL A 130 -11.36 10.28 1.25
C VAL A 130 -10.68 11.65 1.36
N GLN A 131 -11.19 12.67 0.66
CA GLN A 131 -10.67 14.04 0.76
C GLN A 131 -10.74 14.56 2.19
N ALA A 132 -11.91 14.46 2.84
CA ALA A 132 -12.09 14.91 4.21
C ALA A 132 -11.16 14.17 5.20
N LEU A 133 -11.00 12.85 5.02
CA LEU A 133 -10.11 12.06 5.87
C LEU A 133 -8.63 12.45 5.69
N VAL A 134 -8.19 12.65 4.44
CA VAL A 134 -6.82 13.08 4.15
C VAL A 134 -6.56 14.48 4.69
N GLU A 135 -7.50 15.41 4.48
CA GLU A 135 -7.41 16.78 4.99
C GLU A 135 -7.32 16.79 6.51
N GLN A 136 -8.19 16.06 7.20
CA GLN A 136 -8.17 15.93 8.66
C GLN A 136 -6.81 15.44 9.16
N ARG A 137 -6.28 14.36 8.56
CA ARG A 137 -5.00 13.78 9.01
C ARG A 137 -3.81 14.69 8.76
N MET A 138 -3.82 15.42 7.64
CA MET A 138 -2.78 16.40 7.37
C MET A 138 -2.88 17.57 8.34
N GLN A 139 -4.08 17.99 8.72
CA GLN A 139 -4.26 18.99 9.77
C GLN A 139 -3.72 18.49 11.12
N GLU A 140 -4.00 17.24 11.50
CA GLU A 140 -3.48 16.63 12.75
C GLU A 140 -1.94 16.56 12.76
N VAL A 141 -1.32 16.26 11.61
CA VAL A 141 0.14 16.32 11.43
C VAL A 141 0.66 17.73 11.64
N GLU A 142 0.11 18.72 10.91
CA GLU A 142 0.55 20.11 10.98
C GLU A 142 0.38 20.69 12.39
N ASP A 143 -0.76 20.44 13.04
CA ASP A 143 -1.04 20.90 14.41
C ASP A 143 -0.01 20.37 15.42
N GLU A 144 0.37 19.09 15.29
CA GLU A 144 1.38 18.48 16.16
C GLU A 144 2.79 19.01 15.88
N LEU A 145 3.16 19.21 14.61
CA LEU A 145 4.45 19.80 14.24
C LEU A 145 4.57 21.25 14.74
N ASP A 146 3.53 22.06 14.56
CA ASP A 146 3.45 23.42 15.07
C ASP A 146 3.60 23.49 16.60
N ALA A 147 2.99 22.55 17.31
CA ALA A 147 3.12 22.47 18.76
C ALA A 147 4.55 22.14 19.20
N LEU A 148 5.23 21.24 18.48
CA LEU A 148 6.63 20.87 18.73
C LEU A 148 7.58 22.03 18.42
N ASP A 149 7.38 22.75 17.32
CA ASP A 149 8.18 23.93 16.96
C ASP A 149 8.09 25.02 18.04
N LYS A 150 6.89 25.26 18.57
CA LYS A 150 6.65 26.23 19.65
C LYS A 150 7.26 25.79 20.98
N ALA A 151 7.32 24.49 21.25
CA ALA A 151 7.90 23.94 22.47
C ALA A 151 9.45 23.90 22.44
N GLY A 152 10.05 23.85 21.25
CA GLY A 152 11.50 23.86 21.03
C GLY A 152 12.12 25.25 20.78
N SER A 153 11.30 26.29 20.64
CA SER A 153 11.70 27.70 20.49
C SER A 153 11.79 28.42 21.84
#